data_AF-A0A816ZBM2-F1
#
_entry.id   AF-A0A816ZBM2-F1
#
_cell.length_a   1.000
_cell.length_b   1.000
_cell.length_c   1.000
_cell.angle_alpha   90.00
_cell.angle_beta   90.00
_cell.angle_gamma   90.00
#
_symmetry.space_group_name_H-M   'P 1'
#
loop_
_entity.id
_entity.type
_entity.pdbx_description
1 polymer ?
#
loop_
_entity_poly.entity_id
_entity_poly.type
_entity_poly.pdbx_seq_one_letter_code
_entity_poly.pdbx_strand_id
1 'polypeptide(L)'
;MIYSGVHSDNKTRRAHDVAICLDPIATKVWKDSGSEWEAVSERIIKIRLKCTPVDITVLSVYSPVNSSAKQMANDADKFYSDLQDNINNVST
;
A
#
# COMPACT_ATOMS: atom_id res chain seq x y z
N MET A 1 1.15 -6.31 -12.08
CA MET A 1 0.56 -5.10 -11.48
C MET A 1 0.01 -5.48 -10.12
N ILE A 2 0.42 -4.77 -9.08
CA ILE A 2 -0.07 -4.91 -7.71
C ILE A 2 -0.88 -3.65 -7.41
N TYR A 3 -2.09 -3.78 -6.86
CA TYR A 3 -3.09 -2.71 -6.85
C TYR A 3 -3.89 -2.73 -5.54
N SER A 4 -4.11 -1.56 -4.93
CA SER A 4 -4.80 -1.41 -3.63
C SER A 4 -6.31 -1.35 -3.74
N GLY A 5 -6.87 -1.27 -4.95
CA GLY A 5 -8.32 -1.07 -5.09
C GLY A 5 -9.10 -2.22 -4.47
N VAL A 6 -10.09 -1.83 -3.65
CA VAL A 6 -11.00 -2.72 -2.93
C VAL A 6 -11.70 -3.67 -3.91
N HIS A 7 -11.98 -4.90 -3.44
CA HIS A 7 -12.80 -5.88 -4.15
C HIS A 7 -14.06 -5.22 -4.74
N SER A 8 -14.46 -5.64 -5.95
CA SER A 8 -15.38 -4.96 -6.88
C SER A 8 -16.78 -4.64 -6.36
N ASP A 9 -17.13 -5.07 -5.15
CA ASP A 9 -18.47 -4.98 -4.58
C ASP A 9 -18.76 -3.61 -3.93
N ASN A 10 -17.73 -2.79 -3.67
CA ASN A 10 -17.88 -1.44 -3.12
C ASN A 10 -17.28 -0.38 -4.06
N LYS A 11 -17.74 -0.34 -5.32
CA LYS A 11 -17.45 0.78 -6.25
C LYS A 11 -18.16 2.06 -5.79
N THR A 12 -17.70 2.63 -4.69
CA THR A 12 -17.94 4.05 -4.44
C THR A 12 -17.03 4.82 -5.38
N ARG A 13 -17.49 5.97 -5.88
CA ARG A 13 -16.73 6.89 -6.74
C ARG A 13 -15.52 7.54 -6.03
N ARG A 14 -14.97 6.90 -5.00
CA ARG A 14 -13.84 7.39 -4.20
C ARG A 14 -12.56 7.17 -5.02
N ALA A 15 -11.98 8.28 -5.47
CA ALA A 15 -10.95 8.34 -6.49
C ALA A 15 -9.53 8.25 -5.89
N HIS A 16 -9.26 7.24 -5.07
CA HIS A 16 -8.05 7.21 -4.25
C HIS A 16 -7.39 5.83 -4.26
N ASP A 17 -6.65 5.52 -5.32
CA ASP A 17 -5.95 4.24 -5.44
C ASP A 17 -4.43 4.42 -5.60
N VAL A 18 -3.70 3.35 -5.31
CA VAL A 18 -2.27 3.21 -5.51
C VAL A 18 -2.01 1.93 -6.32
N ALA A 19 -0.96 1.94 -7.12
CA ALA A 19 -0.51 0.77 -7.86
C ALA A 19 1.02 0.71 -7.90
N ILE A 20 1.55 -0.52 -7.90
CA ILE A 20 2.96 -0.79 -8.15
C ILE A 20 3.07 -1.60 -9.44
N CYS A 21 3.82 -1.03 -10.38
CA CYS A 21 4.12 -1.64 -11.66
C CYS A 21 5.54 -2.19 -11.64
N LEU A 22 5.66 -3.49 -11.86
CA LEU A 22 6.92 -4.20 -12.04
C LEU A 22 6.98 -4.66 -13.49
N ASP A 23 8.16 -4.67 -14.09
CA ASP A 23 8.35 -5.31 -15.39
C ASP A 23 8.12 -6.83 -15.29
N PRO A 24 7.95 -7.54 -16.42
CA PRO A 24 7.66 -8.98 -16.40
C PRO A 24 8.74 -9.83 -15.72
N ILE A 25 10.02 -9.46 -15.85
CA ILE A 25 11.14 -10.19 -15.25
C ILE A 25 11.13 -9.97 -13.75
N ALA A 26 11.03 -8.73 -13.28
CA ALA A 26 10.91 -8.41 -11.86
C ALA A 26 9.66 -9.05 -11.24
N THR A 27 8.54 -9.08 -11.95
CA THR A 27 7.30 -9.73 -11.49
C THR A 27 7.51 -11.23 -11.26
N LYS A 28 8.22 -11.90 -12.17
CA LYS A 28 8.53 -13.33 -12.03
C LYS A 28 9.44 -13.58 -10.83
N VAL A 29 10.56 -12.86 -10.74
CA VAL A 29 11.51 -12.99 -9.63
C VAL A 29 10.84 -12.72 -8.28
N TRP A 30 9.98 -11.71 -8.21
CA TRP A 30 9.18 -11.38 -7.03
C TRP A 30 8.27 -12.54 -6.60
N LYS A 31 7.52 -13.14 -7.54
CA LYS A 31 6.67 -14.31 -7.25
C LYS A 31 7.49 -15.52 -6.80
N ASP A 32 8.59 -15.80 -7.51
CA ASP A 32 9.43 -16.96 -7.25
C ASP A 32 10.17 -16.87 -5.91
N SER A 33 10.43 -15.65 -5.41
CA SER A 33 11.06 -15.45 -4.11
C SER A 33 10.12 -15.60 -2.91
N GLY A 34 8.84 -15.89 -3.14
CA GLY A 34 7.82 -15.97 -2.08
C GLY A 34 7.49 -14.59 -1.51
N SER A 35 7.66 -13.53 -2.29
CA SER A 35 7.32 -12.17 -1.89
C SER A 35 5.81 -11.99 -1.80
N GLU A 36 5.38 -11.19 -0.82
CA GLU A 36 3.97 -10.99 -0.49
C GLU A 36 3.58 -9.52 -0.69
N TRP A 37 2.28 -9.27 -0.86
CA TRP A 37 1.72 -7.93 -0.87
C TRP A 37 0.38 -7.88 -0.15
N GLU A 38 0.06 -6.69 0.33
CA GLU A 38 -1.17 -6.41 1.05
C GLU A 38 -1.68 -5.00 0.70
N ALA A 39 -2.98 -4.88 0.46
CA ALA A 39 -3.67 -3.59 0.43
C ALA A 39 -4.05 -3.21 1.86
N VAL A 40 -3.29 -2.28 2.45
CA VAL A 40 -3.54 -1.79 3.81
C VAL A 40 -4.79 -0.88 3.81
N SER A 41 -4.91 -0.06 2.77
CA SER A 41 -6.10 0.75 2.49
C SER A 41 -6.13 1.08 1.00
N GLU A 42 -7.19 1.75 0.53
CA GLU A 42 -7.27 2.27 -0.85
C GLU A 42 -6.02 3.11 -1.21
N ARG A 43 -5.43 3.81 -0.22
CA ARG A 43 -4.30 4.73 -0.38
C ARG A 43 -2.94 4.17 0.00
N ILE A 44 -2.85 2.91 0.45
CA ILE A 44 -1.58 2.32 0.94
C ILE A 44 -1.46 0.87 0.44
N ILE A 45 -0.37 0.57 -0.29
CA ILE A 45 0.06 -0.79 -0.61
C ILE A 45 1.35 -1.09 0.14
N LYS A 46 1.41 -2.29 0.73
CA LYS A 46 2.63 -2.89 1.26
C LYS A 46 3.08 -4.03 0.36
N ILE A 47 4.36 -4.05 0.01
CA ILE A 47 5.03 -5.18 -0.66
C ILE A 47 6.26 -5.56 0.15
N ARG A 48 6.45 -6.86 0.39
CA ARG A 48 7.68 -7.42 0.94
C ARG A 48 8.47 -8.09 -0.18
N LEU A 49 9.58 -7.50 -0.58
CA LEU A 49 10.53 -8.07 -1.54
C LEU A 49 11.52 -8.96 -0.79
N LYS A 50 11.44 -10.27 -1.04
CA LYS A 50 12.42 -11.25 -0.53
C LYS A 50 13.68 -11.18 -1.39
N CYS A 51 14.70 -10.52 -0.88
CA CYS A 51 15.98 -10.30 -1.54
C CYS A 51 17.11 -10.78 -0.63
N THR A 52 18.19 -11.32 -1.19
CA THR A 52 19.39 -11.70 -0.42
C THR A 52 20.41 -10.55 -0.48
N PRO A 53 21.01 -10.11 0.64
CA PRO A 53 20.91 -10.68 2.00
C PRO A 53 19.80 -10.09 2.88
N VAL A 54 19.06 -9.10 2.43
CA VAL A 54 18.08 -8.37 3.25
C VAL A 54 16.75 -8.26 2.51
N ASP A 55 15.67 -8.60 3.22
CA ASP A 55 14.30 -8.34 2.78
C ASP A 55 14.03 -6.83 2.72
N ILE A 56 13.41 -6.37 1.64
CA ILE A 56 13.03 -4.96 1.47
C ILE A 56 11.51 -4.85 1.56
N THR A 57 11.00 -4.05 2.51
CA THR A 57 9.58 -3.71 2.55
C THR A 57 9.37 -2.35 1.88
N VAL A 58 8.44 -2.30 0.92
CA VAL A 58 8.05 -1.08 0.21
C VAL A 58 6.62 -0.74 0.58
N LEU A 59 6.42 0.49 1.07
CA LEU A 59 5.10 1.09 1.27
C LEU A 59 4.90 2.16 0.18
N SER A 60 3.92 1.96 -0.69
CA SER A 60 3.50 2.99 -1.66
C SER A 60 2.22 3.64 -1.17
N VAL A 61 2.23 4.97 -1.14
CA VAL A 61 1.21 5.76 -0.45
C VAL A 61 0.68 6.91 -1.30
N TYR A 62 -0.62 7.17 -1.22
CA TYR A 62 -1.25 8.38 -1.74
C TYR A 62 -1.81 9.23 -0.59
N SER A 63 -0.99 10.14 -0.10
CA SER A 63 -1.29 10.96 1.07
C SER A 63 -2.50 11.89 0.85
N PRO A 64 -3.37 12.09 1.86
CA PRO A 64 -4.44 13.07 1.81
C PRO A 64 -3.87 14.51 1.84
N VAL A 65 -4.21 15.33 0.82
CA VAL A 65 -3.62 16.67 0.60
C VAL A 65 -4.48 17.85 1.12
N ASN A 66 -5.70 17.63 1.61
CA ASN A 66 -6.58 18.71 2.11
C ASN A 66 -7.33 18.27 3.38
N SER A 67 -6.86 18.65 4.56
CA SER A 67 -7.50 18.37 5.86
C SER A 67 -8.45 19.46 6.34
N SER A 68 -8.67 20.51 5.55
CA SER A 68 -9.41 21.72 5.96
C SER A 68 -10.92 21.50 6.17
N ALA A 69 -11.50 20.43 5.62
CA ALA A 69 -12.86 20.01 5.94
C ALA A 69 -12.84 19.04 7.13
N LYS A 70 -13.66 19.29 8.16
CA LYS A 70 -13.76 18.45 9.37
C LYS A 70 -13.90 16.94 9.07
N GLN A 71 -14.60 16.59 7.99
CA GLN A 71 -14.80 15.21 7.58
C GLN A 71 -13.52 14.56 7.01
N MET A 72 -12.63 15.35 6.42
CA MET A 72 -11.34 14.91 5.87
C MET A 72 -10.23 14.86 6.91
N ALA A 73 -10.40 15.54 8.05
CA ALA A 73 -9.45 15.47 9.17
C ALA A 73 -9.42 14.06 9.78
N ASN A 74 -10.58 13.46 10.05
CA ASN A 74 -10.67 12.10 10.59
C ASN A 74 -10.09 11.05 9.63
N ASP A 75 -10.34 11.20 8.32
CA ASP A 75 -9.78 10.30 7.30
C ASP A 75 -8.25 10.44 7.20
N ALA A 76 -7.72 11.65 7.38
CA ALA A 76 -6.28 11.89 7.42
C ALA A 76 -5.63 11.29 8.67
N ASP A 77 -6.23 11.50 9.85
CA ASP A 77 -5.71 10.92 11.10
C ASP A 77 -5.70 9.39 11.04
N LYS A 78 -6.77 8.78 10.52
CA LYS A 78 -6.80 7.33 10.29
C LYS A 78 -5.70 6.89 9.32
N PHE A 79 -5.54 7.59 8.20
CA PHE A 79 -4.49 7.28 7.21
C PHE A 79 -3.09 7.29 7.84
N TYR A 80 -2.77 8.34 8.63
CA TYR A 80 -1.46 8.44 9.26
C TYR A 80 -1.27 7.42 10.39
N SER A 81 -2.33 7.06 11.12
CA SER A 81 -2.31 5.94 12.08
C SER A 81 -1.99 4.63 11.38
N ASP A 82 -2.74 4.28 10.32
CA ASP A 82 -2.54 3.04 9.56
C ASP A 82 -1.12 2.98 8.97
N LEU A 83 -0.60 4.11 8.49
CA LEU A 83 0.77 4.22 7.98
C LEU A 83 1.81 3.99 9.09
N GLN A 84 1.64 4.63 10.25
CA GLN A 84 2.55 4.49 11.38
C GLN A 84 2.59 3.05 11.89
N ASP A 85 1.44 2.40 12.02
CA ASP A 85 1.36 0.99 12.43
C ASP A 85 2.09 0.09 11.44
N ASN A 86 1.93 0.35 10.14
CA ASN A 86 2.62 -0.43 9.11
C ASN A 86 4.13 -0.20 9.09
N ILE A 87 4.61 1.02 9.34
CA ILE A 87 6.04 1.32 9.48
C ILE A 87 6.63 0.60 10.69
N ASN A 88 5.93 0.63 11.83
CA ASN A 88 6.36 -0.05 13.05
C ASN A 88 6.47 -1.57 12.85
N ASN A 89 5.60 -2.14 12.00
CA ASN A 89 5.57 -3.56 11.66
C ASN A 89 6.56 -3.96 10.53
N VAL A 90 7.46 -3.08 10.09
CA VAL A 90 8.51 -3.43 9.11
C VAL A 90 9.67 -4.23 9.76
N SER A 91 9.80 -4.19 11.08
CA SER A 91 10.98 -4.66 11.81
C SER A 91 10.90 -6.07 12.42
N THR A 92 10.15 -7.01 11.82
CA THR A 92 10.11 -8.42 12.24
C THR A 92 10.18 -9.41 11.08
#